data_AF-A0A6A6PVG9-F1
#
_entry.id   AF-A0A6A6PVG9-F1
#
_cell.length_a   1.000
_cell.length_b   1.000
_cell.length_c   1.000
_cell.angle_alpha   90.00
_cell.angle_beta   90.00
_cell.angle_gamma   90.00
#
_symmetry.space_group_name_H-M   'P 1'
#
loop_
_entity.id
_entity.type
_entity.pdbx_description
1 polymer ?
#
loop_
_entity_poly.entity_id
_entity_poly.type
_entity_poly.pdbx_seq_one_letter_code
_entity_poly.pdbx_strand_id
1 'polypeptide(L)'
;MSDDNKMRMFKAMDREMHILAHSSNDDNDNKEKSEEIAHTLLAYPELPLGLRCRALLVLGTSDGPGYVEWAREAVRIAELAMSLPGSAPPTEGDHKLLRDCRLVLKEAEEDFVKYGGYPDEEDEGDGDGDGGEKDEAGDGDDEGEDGEGGVSGDKAKSASEDADSEEK
;
A
#
# COMPACT_ATOMS: atom_id res chain seq x y z
N MET A 1 9.23 29.33 16.98
CA MET A 1 9.60 28.18 17.85
C MET A 1 11.05 27.83 17.53
N SER A 2 11.89 27.61 18.55
CA SER A 2 13.26 27.13 18.34
C SER A 2 13.23 25.74 17.68
N ASP A 3 14.25 25.41 16.89
CA ASP A 3 14.33 24.13 16.15
C ASP A 3 14.24 22.91 17.09
N ASP A 4 14.80 23.02 18.29
CA ASP A 4 14.68 22.00 19.35
C ASP A 4 13.23 21.77 19.80
N ASN A 5 12.43 22.84 19.87
CA ASN A 5 11.03 22.74 20.29
C ASN A 5 10.18 22.08 19.20
N LYS A 6 10.45 22.38 17.93
CA LYS A 6 9.80 21.73 16.79
C LYS A 6 10.12 20.24 16.75
N MET A 7 11.39 19.86 16.89
CA MET A 7 11.80 18.46 16.90
C MET A 7 11.15 17.68 18.06
N ARG A 8 11.03 18.28 19.24
CA ARG A 8 10.31 17.67 20.38
C ARG A 8 8.83 17.44 20.07
N MET A 9 8.18 18.42 19.44
CA MET A 9 6.79 18.30 19.00
C MET A 9 6.63 17.16 17.99
N PHE A 10 7.47 17.09 16.95
CA PHE A 10 7.39 16.02 15.95
C PHE A 10 7.57 14.64 16.58
N LYS A 11 8.53 14.46 17.49
CA LYS A 11 8.73 13.19 18.20
C LYS A 11 7.56 12.82 19.11
N ALA A 12 6.90 13.81 19.72
CA ALA A 12 5.72 13.56 20.55
C ALA A 12 4.54 13.09 19.69
N MET A 13 4.29 13.77 18.58
CA MET A 13 3.25 13.40 17.61
C MET A 13 3.49 12.04 16.99
N ASP A 14 4.71 11.76 16.53
CA ASP A 14 5.11 10.45 15.98
C ASP A 14 4.89 9.32 16.99
N ARG A 15 5.21 9.55 18.27
CA ARG A 15 4.97 8.57 19.33
C ARG A 15 3.48 8.34 19.56
N GLU A 16 2.68 9.40 19.63
CA GLU A 16 1.23 9.32 19.81
C GLU A 16 0.58 8.58 18.62
N MET A 17 0.93 8.97 17.40
CA MET A 17 0.51 8.32 16.15
C MET A 17 0.77 6.81 16.20
N HIS A 18 1.99 6.39 16.55
CA HIS A 18 2.31 4.97 16.60
C HIS A 18 1.55 4.19 17.67
N ILE A 19 1.34 4.78 18.84
CA ILE A 19 0.56 4.15 19.92
C ILE A 19 -0.88 3.95 19.47
N LEU A 20 -1.47 4.95 18.81
CA LEU A 20 -2.85 4.88 18.31
C LEU A 20 -2.99 3.85 17.19
N ALA A 21 -2.08 3.86 16.21
CA ALA A 21 -2.10 2.93 15.08
C ALA A 21 -1.91 1.45 15.47
N HIS A 22 -1.26 1.18 16.61
CA HIS A 22 -1.03 -0.19 17.12
C HIS A 22 -1.87 -0.50 18.38
N SER A 23 -2.89 0.31 18.65
CA SER A 23 -3.80 0.05 19.76
C SER A 23 -4.46 -1.32 19.54
N SER A 24 -4.45 -2.17 20.57
CA SER A 24 -5.02 -3.52 20.49
C SER A 24 -6.56 -3.52 20.46
N ASN A 25 -7.17 -2.38 20.73
CA ASN A 25 -8.59 -2.18 20.49
C ASN A 25 -8.73 -1.72 19.04
N ASP A 26 -9.45 -2.49 18.23
CA ASP A 26 -9.89 -2.16 16.86
C ASP A 26 -10.91 -1.01 16.90
N ASP A 27 -10.46 0.12 17.45
CA ASP A 27 -11.22 1.31 17.73
C ASP A 27 -10.99 2.28 16.57
N ASN A 28 -12.03 2.48 15.76
CA ASN A 28 -11.99 3.36 14.61
C ASN A 28 -11.55 4.78 15.00
N ASP A 29 -11.89 5.25 16.20
CA ASP A 29 -11.48 6.59 16.68
C ASP A 29 -9.95 6.68 16.83
N ASN A 30 -9.27 5.59 17.23
CA ASN A 30 -7.81 5.56 17.32
C ASN A 30 -7.16 5.54 15.93
N LYS A 31 -7.75 4.80 14.98
CA LYS A 31 -7.26 4.76 13.59
C LYS A 31 -7.38 6.14 12.94
N GLU A 32 -8.56 6.74 12.98
CA GLU A 32 -8.83 8.09 12.46
C GLU A 32 -7.87 9.12 13.08
N LYS A 33 -7.73 9.12 14.41
CA LYS A 33 -6.80 10.04 15.08
C LYS A 33 -5.34 9.81 14.69
N SER A 34 -4.94 8.56 14.47
CA SER A 34 -3.58 8.25 14.00
C SER A 34 -3.32 8.80 12.60
N GLU A 35 -4.32 8.74 11.71
CA GLU A 35 -4.28 9.29 10.35
C GLU A 35 -4.26 10.82 10.37
N GLU A 36 -5.06 11.46 11.22
CA GLU A 36 -5.04 12.91 11.42
C GLU A 36 -3.66 13.41 11.84
N ILE A 37 -3.01 12.70 12.78
CA ILE A 37 -1.66 13.04 13.22
C ILE A 37 -0.65 12.82 12.07
N ALA A 38 -0.79 11.74 11.31
CA ALA A 38 0.06 11.48 10.14
C ALA A 38 -0.06 12.61 9.10
N HIS A 39 -1.27 13.01 8.72
CA HIS A 39 -1.50 14.16 7.84
C HIS A 39 -0.89 15.45 8.40
N THR A 40 -1.09 15.69 9.70
CA THR A 40 -0.53 16.88 10.35
C THR A 40 1.00 16.89 10.32
N LEU A 41 1.65 15.75 10.53
CA LEU A 41 3.10 15.62 10.39
C LEU A 41 3.55 15.91 8.96
N LEU A 42 2.87 15.35 7.96
CA LEU A 42 3.21 15.51 6.55
C LEU A 42 3.03 16.94 6.04
N ALA A 43 2.19 17.75 6.69
CA ALA A 43 2.05 19.18 6.40
C ALA A 43 3.31 19.99 6.73
N TYR A 44 4.26 19.46 7.51
CA TYR A 44 5.53 20.12 7.81
C TYR A 44 6.60 19.78 6.76
N PRO A 45 7.02 20.74 5.91
CA PRO A 45 8.03 20.49 4.89
C PRO A 45 9.39 20.14 5.50
N GLU A 46 9.70 20.65 6.69
CA GLU A 46 10.94 20.39 7.44
C GLU A 46 10.95 19.06 8.22
N LEU A 47 9.89 18.24 8.11
CA LEU A 47 9.81 16.98 8.82
C LEU A 47 10.98 16.04 8.44
N PRO A 48 11.74 15.51 9.41
CA PRO A 48 12.80 14.55 9.15
C PRO A 48 12.30 13.32 8.39
N LEU A 49 13.10 12.82 7.43
CA LEU A 49 12.69 11.73 6.53
C LEU A 49 12.22 10.48 7.27
N GLY A 50 12.87 10.10 8.37
CA GLY A 50 12.44 8.95 9.17
C GLY A 50 11.05 9.11 9.79
N LEU A 51 10.69 10.32 10.23
CA LEU A 51 9.34 10.61 10.74
C LEU A 51 8.33 10.67 9.58
N ARG A 52 8.76 11.21 8.43
CA ARG A 52 7.95 11.26 7.20
C ARG A 52 7.59 9.85 6.73
N CYS A 53 8.54 8.93 6.67
CA CYS A 53 8.29 7.53 6.34
C CYS A 53 7.25 6.89 7.26
N ARG A 54 7.34 7.14 8.57
CA ARG A 54 6.43 6.53 9.54
C ARG A 54 5.02 7.07 9.43
N ALA A 55 4.86 8.37 9.17
CA ALA A 55 3.55 8.96 8.87
C ALA A 55 2.95 8.38 7.58
N LEU A 56 3.76 8.27 6.51
CA LEU A 56 3.32 7.64 5.25
C LEU A 56 2.95 6.17 5.43
N LEU A 57 3.67 5.44 6.30
CA LEU A 57 3.37 4.04 6.59
C LEU A 57 2.00 3.88 7.23
N VAL A 58 1.63 4.76 8.18
CA VAL A 58 0.30 4.76 8.81
C VAL A 58 -0.81 5.01 7.78
N LEU A 59 -0.61 5.99 6.88
CA LEU A 59 -1.56 6.26 5.80
C LEU A 59 -1.59 5.14 4.75
N GLY A 60 -0.50 4.41 4.57
CA GLY A 60 -0.44 3.26 3.66
C GLY A 60 -1.20 2.03 4.20
N THR A 61 -1.50 2.02 5.49
CA THR A 61 -2.29 0.98 6.16
C THR A 61 -3.74 1.40 6.44
N SER A 62 -4.17 2.58 5.99
CA SER A 62 -5.54 3.05 6.19
C SER A 62 -6.49 2.46 5.15
N ASP A 63 -7.78 2.50 5.47
CA ASP A 63 -8.87 2.20 4.54
C ASP A 63 -9.25 3.41 3.66
N GLY A 64 -8.51 4.52 3.79
CA GLY A 64 -8.79 5.79 3.13
C GLY A 64 -8.34 5.84 1.66
N PRO A 65 -8.88 6.77 0.86
CA PRO A 65 -8.42 6.96 -0.51
C PRO A 65 -6.94 7.37 -0.55
N GLY A 66 -6.21 6.86 -1.53
CA GLY A 66 -4.79 7.15 -1.71
C GLY A 66 -3.83 6.22 -0.94
N TYR A 67 -4.30 5.21 -0.20
CA TYR A 67 -3.45 4.36 0.64
C TYR A 67 -2.30 3.69 -0.14
N VAL A 68 -2.55 3.27 -1.39
CA VAL A 68 -1.51 2.71 -2.27
C VAL A 68 -0.45 3.76 -2.61
N GLU A 69 -0.87 4.97 -2.97
CA GLU A 69 0.03 6.08 -3.27
C GLU A 69 0.87 6.47 -2.05
N TRP A 70 0.27 6.47 -0.85
CA TRP A 70 0.99 6.70 0.40
C TRP A 70 2.01 5.60 0.68
N ALA A 71 1.66 4.34 0.48
CA ALA A 71 2.58 3.21 0.65
C ALA A 71 3.75 3.27 -0.35
N ARG A 72 3.49 3.64 -1.61
CA ARG A 72 4.53 3.85 -2.63
C ARG A 72 5.47 4.98 -2.23
N GLU A 73 4.91 6.09 -1.76
CA GLU A 73 5.69 7.24 -1.31
C GLU A 73 6.52 6.88 -0.05
N ALA A 74 5.99 6.06 0.86
CA ALA A 74 6.73 5.57 2.03
C ALA A 74 8.01 4.82 1.62
N VAL A 75 7.90 3.90 0.66
CA VAL A 75 9.07 3.17 0.11
C VAL A 75 10.06 4.13 -0.53
N ARG A 76 9.59 5.06 -1.36
CA ARG A 76 10.45 6.04 -2.04
C ARG A 76 11.24 6.90 -1.06
N ILE A 77 10.59 7.39 0.01
CA ILE A 77 11.25 8.20 1.03
C ILE A 77 12.22 7.35 1.87
N ALA A 78 11.89 6.10 2.18
CA ALA A 78 12.78 5.21 2.93
C ALA A 78 14.07 4.92 2.15
N GLU A 79 13.96 4.66 0.85
CA GLU A 79 15.13 4.47 -0.03
C GLU A 79 15.94 5.75 -0.20
N LEU A 80 15.27 6.91 -0.28
CA LEU A 80 15.94 8.21 -0.30
C LEU A 80 16.72 8.45 0.99
N ALA A 81 16.13 8.17 2.16
CA ALA A 81 16.78 8.34 3.45
C ALA A 81 18.07 7.51 3.58
N MET A 82 18.11 6.33 2.97
CA MET A 82 19.28 5.45 2.98
C MET A 82 20.36 5.83 1.95
N SER A 83 20.02 6.60 0.93
CA SER A 83 20.92 6.96 -0.18
C SER A 83 21.48 8.38 -0.10
N LEU A 84 21.13 9.14 0.95
CA LEU A 84 21.58 10.52 1.12
C LEU A 84 23.12 10.61 1.30
N PRO A 85 23.83 11.33 0.43
CA PRO A 85 25.26 11.54 0.59
C PRO A 85 25.57 12.31 1.88
N GLY A 86 26.54 11.82 2.66
CA GLY A 86 26.99 12.49 3.89
C GLY A 86 26.09 12.27 5.11
N SER A 87 25.05 11.45 5.01
CA SER A 87 24.34 10.96 6.20
C SER A 87 25.17 9.94 6.96
N ALA A 88 24.80 9.68 8.21
CA ALA A 88 25.31 8.51 8.92
C ALA A 88 24.96 7.22 8.14
N PRO A 89 25.75 6.15 8.27
CA PRO A 89 25.40 4.86 7.71
C PRO A 89 24.01 4.41 8.17
N PRO A 90 23.20 3.78 7.30
CA PRO A 90 21.90 3.24 7.68
C PRO A 90 22.01 2.31 8.89
N THR A 91 21.09 2.47 9.82
CA THR A 91 20.97 1.63 11.00
C THR A 91 20.11 0.40 10.72
N GLU A 92 20.15 -0.60 11.60
CA GLU A 92 19.23 -1.74 11.52
C GLU A 92 17.76 -1.31 11.60
N GLY A 93 17.47 -0.22 12.34
CA GLY A 93 16.15 0.39 12.38
C GLY A 93 15.70 0.92 11.02
N ASP A 94 16.60 1.51 10.25
CA ASP A 94 16.30 2.04 8.90
C ASP A 94 16.02 0.89 7.91
N HIS A 95 16.80 -0.19 7.99
CA HIS A 95 16.54 -1.40 7.21
C HIS A 95 15.22 -2.07 7.57
N LYS A 96 14.87 -2.10 8.86
CA LYS A 96 13.57 -2.59 9.31
C LYS A 96 12.44 -1.72 8.76
N LEU A 97 12.57 -0.39 8.86
CA LEU A 97 11.56 0.54 8.35
C LEU A 97 11.34 0.36 6.84
N LEU A 98 12.40 0.24 6.04
CA LEU A 98 12.27 -0.02 4.60
C LEU A 98 11.56 -1.36 4.33
N ARG A 99 11.85 -2.40 5.11
CA ARG A 99 11.15 -3.69 4.99
C ARG A 99 9.67 -3.54 5.29
N ASP A 100 9.32 -2.84 6.37
CA ASP A 100 7.93 -2.59 6.77
C ASP A 100 7.19 -1.79 5.67
N CYS A 101 7.81 -0.73 5.10
CA CYS A 101 7.24 0.02 3.97
C CYS A 101 6.97 -0.86 2.75
N ARG A 102 7.89 -1.77 2.40
CA ARG A 102 7.72 -2.68 1.26
C ARG A 102 6.63 -3.71 1.50
N LEU A 103 6.48 -4.18 2.73
CA LEU A 103 5.40 -5.09 3.11
C LEU A 103 4.04 -4.41 2.97
N VAL A 104 3.90 -3.21 3.54
CA VAL A 104 2.66 -2.43 3.45
C VAL A 104 2.33 -2.09 1.99
N LEU A 105 3.31 -1.70 1.17
CA LEU A 105 3.06 -1.47 -0.26
C LEU A 105 2.54 -2.73 -0.97
N LYS A 106 3.14 -3.88 -0.68
CA LYS A 106 2.72 -5.14 -1.28
C LYS A 106 1.28 -5.48 -0.88
N GLU A 107 0.96 -5.39 0.41
CA GLU A 107 -0.39 -5.64 0.92
C GLU A 107 -1.40 -4.66 0.31
N ALA A 108 -1.03 -3.39 0.23
CA ALA A 108 -1.88 -2.35 -0.34
C ALA A 108 -2.16 -2.58 -1.85
N GLU A 109 -1.14 -2.96 -2.63
CA GLU A 109 -1.32 -3.28 -4.05
C GLU A 109 -2.14 -4.56 -4.26
N GLU A 110 -1.97 -5.58 -3.42
CA GLU A 110 -2.77 -6.80 -3.44
C GLU A 110 -4.25 -6.53 -3.11
N ASP A 111 -4.52 -5.71 -2.09
CA ASP A 111 -5.87 -5.30 -1.72
C ASP A 111 -6.52 -4.44 -2.80
N PHE A 112 -5.78 -3.49 -3.40
CA PHE A 112 -6.28 -2.65 -4.48
C PHE A 112 -6.74 -3.46 -5.69
N VAL A 113 -5.94 -4.46 -6.09
CA VAL A 113 -6.30 -5.37 -7.19
C VAL A 113 -7.51 -6.24 -6.81
N LYS A 114 -7.54 -6.74 -5.57
CA LYS A 114 -8.60 -7.64 -5.09
C LYS A 114 -9.98 -6.96 -5.01
N TYR A 115 -10.03 -5.68 -4.60
CA TYR A 115 -11.28 -4.95 -4.43
C TYR A 115 -11.66 -4.06 -5.62
N GLY A 116 -10.89 -4.11 -6.72
CA GLY A 116 -11.25 -3.45 -7.98
C GLY A 116 -10.86 -1.97 -8.06
N GLY A 117 -9.95 -1.51 -7.20
CA GLY A 117 -9.49 -0.13 -7.16
C GLY A 117 -10.37 0.79 -6.33
N TYR A 118 -10.22 2.11 -6.52
CA TYR A 118 -11.12 3.09 -5.92
C TYR A 118 -12.51 2.94 -6.55
N PRO A 119 -13.60 3.03 -5.76
CA PRO A 119 -14.92 3.14 -6.36
C PRO A 119 -14.89 4.31 -7.34
N ASP A 120 -15.28 4.08 -8.59
CA ASP A 120 -15.65 5.19 -9.47
C ASP A 120 -16.70 5.97 -8.69
N GLU A 121 -16.40 7.23 -8.35
CA GLU A 121 -17.45 8.15 -7.93
C GLU A 121 -18.46 8.10 -9.08
N GLU A 122 -19.61 7.47 -8.82
CA GLU A 122 -20.69 7.38 -9.80
C GLU A 122 -20.89 8.78 -10.34
N ASP A 123 -20.55 8.94 -11.62
CA ASP A 123 -20.96 10.06 -12.44
C ASP A 123 -22.43 10.29 -12.08
N GLU A 124 -22.72 11.41 -11.40
CA GLU A 124 -24.07 11.95 -11.31
C GLU A 124 -24.44 12.43 -12.72
N GLY A 125 -24.45 11.49 -13.67
CA GLY A 125 -24.95 11.64 -15.00
C GLY A 125 -26.46 11.74 -14.87
N ASP A 126 -26.94 12.98 -14.89
CA ASP A 126 -28.33 13.37 -15.07
C ASP A 126 -29.07 12.35 -15.96
N GLY A 127 -29.89 11.52 -15.32
CA GLY A 127 -30.79 10.57 -15.97
C GLY A 127 -31.97 11.29 -16.61
N ASP A 128 -31.70 12.13 -17.61
CA ASP A 128 -32.69 12.67 -18.54
C ASP A 128 -32.44 12.04 -19.94
N GLY A 129 -33.38 11.21 -20.39
CA GLY A 129 -33.36 10.60 -21.72
C GLY A 129 -34.12 9.27 -21.72
N ASP A 130 -35.44 9.31 -21.52
CA ASP A 130 -36.44 9.37 -22.59
C ASP A 130 -36.22 8.37 -23.74
N GLY A 131 -37.04 7.33 -23.70
CA GLY A 131 -37.61 6.55 -24.81
C GLY A 131 -36.96 6.58 -26.19
N GLY A 132 -36.56 5.39 -26.66
CA GLY A 132 -36.31 5.18 -28.08
C GLY A 132 -36.04 3.73 -28.44
N GLU A 133 -37.09 2.91 -28.48
CA GLU A 133 -37.13 1.66 -29.25
C GLU A 133 -36.50 1.88 -30.65
N LYS A 134 -35.48 1.09 -30.96
CA LYS A 134 -35.10 0.77 -32.34
C LYS A 134 -34.74 -0.70 -32.42
N ASP A 135 -35.75 -1.50 -32.70
CA ASP A 135 -35.58 -2.70 -33.51
C ASP A 135 -34.93 -2.29 -34.83
N GLU A 136 -33.82 -2.92 -35.24
CA GLU A 136 -33.61 -3.36 -36.62
C GLU A 136 -32.60 -4.52 -36.65
N ALA A 137 -32.98 -5.54 -37.41
CA ALA A 137 -32.27 -6.78 -37.65
C ALA A 137 -30.98 -6.55 -38.46
N GLY A 138 -29.97 -7.39 -38.20
CA GLY A 138 -28.73 -7.46 -38.97
C GLY A 138 -28.19 -8.89 -38.98
N ASP A 139 -28.69 -9.65 -39.95
CA ASP A 139 -28.23 -10.95 -40.42
C ASP A 139 -26.77 -10.85 -40.95
N GLY A 140 -25.93 -11.83 -40.68
CA GLY A 140 -24.56 -11.86 -41.21
C GLY A 140 -23.68 -12.95 -40.61
N ASP A 141 -23.81 -14.16 -41.14
CA ASP A 141 -22.84 -15.25 -41.08
C ASP A 141 -21.41 -14.78 -41.43
N ASP A 142 -20.41 -15.22 -40.65
CA ASP A 142 -19.06 -15.45 -41.17
C ASP A 142 -18.40 -16.59 -40.38
N GLU A 143 -18.23 -17.72 -41.07
CA GLU A 143 -17.49 -18.90 -40.65
C GLU A 143 -15.98 -18.64 -40.79
N GLY A 144 -15.21 -19.11 -39.81
CA GLY A 144 -13.75 -19.11 -39.89
C GLY A 144 -13.11 -19.99 -38.81
N GLU A 145 -13.14 -21.30 -39.03
CA GLU A 145 -12.12 -22.25 -38.53
C GLU A 145 -10.72 -21.73 -38.96
N ASP A 146 -9.68 -21.78 -38.13
CA ASP A 146 -8.78 -22.91 -37.91
C ASP A 146 -7.99 -22.61 -36.61
N GLY A 147 -7.67 -23.52 -35.68
CA GLY A 147 -7.13 -24.86 -35.89
C GLY A 147 -5.60 -24.84 -35.73
N GLU A 148 -5.09 -25.18 -34.53
CA GLU A 148 -3.75 -25.73 -34.17
C GLU A 148 -3.43 -25.33 -32.71
N GLY A 149 -3.13 -26.18 -31.73
CA GLY A 149 -2.74 -27.59 -31.77
C GLY A 149 -1.56 -27.82 -30.81
N GLY A 150 -1.85 -28.23 -29.56
CA GLY A 150 -0.99 -29.05 -28.68
C GLY A 150 0.32 -28.46 -28.13
N VAL A 151 0.99 -29.00 -27.11
CA VAL A 151 0.73 -30.10 -26.16
C VAL A 151 1.87 -30.09 -25.12
N SER A 152 1.57 -30.56 -23.89
CA SER A 152 2.44 -31.22 -22.88
C SER A 152 3.73 -30.54 -22.39
N GLY A 153 3.87 -30.34 -21.07
CA GLY A 153 4.64 -31.22 -20.16
C GLY A 153 5.83 -30.41 -19.61
N ASP A 154 6.30 -30.42 -18.37
CA ASP A 154 6.41 -31.41 -17.29
C ASP A 154 6.61 -30.60 -15.98
N LYS A 155 5.85 -30.80 -14.90
CA LYS A 155 6.13 -31.73 -13.78
C LYS A 155 7.61 -31.85 -13.35
N ALA A 156 8.05 -30.98 -12.44
CA ALA A 156 9.16 -31.26 -11.52
C ALA A 156 8.59 -31.33 -10.09
N LYS A 157 8.19 -32.50 -9.61
CA LYS A 157 8.97 -33.44 -8.78
C LYS A 157 9.58 -32.81 -7.52
N SER A 158 8.76 -32.86 -6.48
CA SER A 158 9.16 -33.02 -5.08
C SER A 158 9.97 -34.32 -4.87
N ALA A 159 11.05 -34.21 -4.10
CA ALA A 159 11.70 -35.24 -3.29
C ALA A 159 12.37 -34.45 -2.14
N SER A 160 11.99 -34.54 -0.86
CA SER A 160 12.03 -35.67 0.09
C SER A 160 13.42 -36.32 0.20
N GLU A 161 14.17 -35.92 1.23
CA GLU A 161 15.09 -36.81 1.94
C GLU A 161 15.01 -36.50 3.44
N ASP A 162 14.32 -37.41 4.14
CA ASP A 162 14.49 -37.70 5.55
C ASP A 162 15.94 -38.10 5.86
N ALA A 163 16.48 -37.61 6.97
CA ALA A 163 17.56 -38.27 7.69
C ALA A 163 17.27 -38.15 9.20
N ASP A 164 16.43 -39.08 9.62
CA ASP A 164 16.38 -39.67 10.94
C ASP A 164 17.78 -40.01 11.46
N SER A 165 18.07 -39.63 12.71
CA SER A 165 19.05 -40.29 13.57
C SER A 165 18.73 -39.95 15.01
N GLU A 166 17.84 -40.77 15.57
CA GLU A 166 17.68 -41.05 16.98
C GLU A 166 19.02 -41.41 17.68
N GLU A 167 19.00 -41.20 19.00
CA GLU A 167 19.76 -41.90 20.04
C GLU A 167 21.31 -41.79 20.08
N LYS A 168 21.79 -41.00 21.04
CA LYS A 168 22.12 -41.53 22.39
C LYS A 168 22.39 -40.43 23.41
#